data_AF-A0A9D1SED9-F1
#
_entry.id   AF-A0A9D1SED9-F1
#
_cell.length_a   1.000
_cell.length_b   1.000
_cell.length_c   1.000
_cell.angle_alpha   90.00
_cell.angle_beta   90.00
_cell.angle_gamma   90.00
#
_symmetry.space_group_name_H-M   'P 1'
#
loop_
_entity.id
_entity.type
_entity.pdbx_description
1 polymer ?
#
loop_
_entity_poly.entity_id
_entity_poly.type
_entity_poly.pdbx_seq_one_letter_code
_entity_poly.pdbx_strand_id
1 'polypeptide(L)' 'MKKRLPIGYEDFKEVIDEGLYYVDKTMLIYDLLRNRGKNNLITRPRRFGKTLNFSMLKYFFDITEKDNAYL' A
#
# COMPACT_ATOMS: atom_id res chain seq x y z
N MET A 1 -1.54 18.18 14.86
CA MET A 1 -2.86 18.24 14.19
C MET A 1 -3.32 16.81 13.91
N LYS A 2 -4.59 16.44 14.15
CA LYS A 2 -5.05 15.06 13.84
C LYS A 2 -5.14 14.88 12.33
N LYS A 3 -4.49 13.84 11.81
CA LYS A 3 -4.59 13.48 10.38
C LYS A 3 -6.00 12.98 10.07
N ARG A 4 -6.54 13.35 8.90
CA ARG A 4 -7.86 12.89 8.43
C ARG A 4 -7.78 11.42 8.03
N LEU A 5 -8.83 10.64 8.34
CA LEU A 5 -8.92 9.25 7.91
C LEU A 5 -9.10 9.17 6.38
N PRO A 6 -8.37 8.29 5.67
CA PRO A 6 -8.43 8.17 4.22
C PRO A 6 -9.63 7.30 3.79
N ILE A 7 -10.85 7.74 4.12
CA ILE A 7 -12.07 7.01 3.77
C ILE A 7 -12.33 7.18 2.27
N GLY A 8 -12.36 6.07 1.53
CA GLY A 8 -12.62 6.08 0.09
C GLY A 8 -11.39 6.32 -0.78
N TYR A 9 -10.21 6.52 -0.18
CA TYR A 9 -8.95 6.61 -0.90
C TYR A 9 -8.46 5.20 -1.26
N GLU A 10 -8.09 5.02 -2.52
CA GLU A 10 -7.59 3.76 -3.05
C GLU A 10 -6.17 3.85 -3.60
N ASP A 11 -5.63 5.07 -3.71
CA ASP A 11 -4.27 5.35 -4.14
C ASP A 11 -3.35 5.64 -2.95
N PHE A 12 -2.21 4.95 -2.88
CA PHE A 12 -1.23 5.11 -1.81
C PHE A 12 -0.53 6.48 -1.87
N LYS A 13 -0.18 6.96 -3.06
CA LYS A 13 0.47 8.26 -3.25
C LYS A 13 -0.41 9.39 -2.77
N GLU A 14 -1.70 9.38 -3.12
CA GLU A 14 -2.67 10.39 -2.63
C GLU A 14 -2.72 10.43 -1.10
N VAL A 15 -2.71 9.26 -0.45
CA VAL A 15 -2.74 9.16 1.02
C VAL A 15 -1.49 9.76 1.66
N ILE A 16 -0.31 9.55 1.06
CA ILE A 16 0.97 10.09 1.56
C ILE A 16 1.07 11.59 1.28
N ASP A 17 0.81 12.02 0.04
CA ASP A 17 0.93 13.41 -0.41
C ASP A 17 -0.04 14.34 0.33
N GLU A 18 -1.28 13.89 0.57
CA GLU A 18 -2.26 14.66 1.36
C GLU A 18 -2.01 14.58 2.88
N GLY A 19 -0.99 13.84 3.33
CA GLY A 19 -0.67 13.70 4.75
C GLY A 19 -1.78 13.04 5.57
N LEU A 20 -2.57 12.16 4.95
CA LEU A 20 -3.69 11.46 5.59
C LEU A 20 -3.20 10.42 6.60
N TYR A 21 -4.13 9.94 7.43
CA TYR A 21 -3.84 8.91 8.40
C TYR A 21 -3.55 7.58 7.68
N TYR A 22 -2.30 7.17 7.66
CA TYR A 22 -1.87 5.90 7.11
C TYR A 22 -1.22 5.07 8.20
N VAL A 23 -1.62 3.80 8.28
CA VAL A 23 -0.92 2.81 9.10
C VAL A 23 0.12 2.17 8.20
N ASP A 24 1.38 2.21 8.62
CA ASP A 24 2.48 1.59 7.89
C ASP A 24 2.23 0.09 7.66
N LYS A 25 2.30 -0.33 6.39
CA LYS A 25 2.14 -1.72 5.95
C LYS A 25 3.37 -2.25 5.22
N THR A 26 4.54 -1.62 5.35
CA THR A 26 5.80 -2.12 4.77
C THR A 26 6.13 -3.56 5.20
N MET A 27 5.69 -3.98 6.39
CA MET A 27 5.79 -5.38 6.83
C MET A 27 5.06 -6.38 5.91
N LEU A 28 3.99 -5.97 5.23
CA LEU A 28 3.34 -6.80 4.21
C LEU A 28 4.31 -7.10 3.06
N ILE A 29 5.09 -6.11 2.62
CA ILE A 29 6.07 -6.26 1.55
C ILE A 29 7.17 -7.21 2.01
N TYR A 30 7.68 -7.02 3.23
CA TYR A 30 8.66 -7.91 3.83
C TYR A 30 8.16 -9.36 3.84
N ASP A 31 6.95 -9.61 4.33
CA ASP A 31 6.37 -10.94 4.40
C ASP A 31 6.13 -11.56 3.02
N LEU A 32 5.73 -10.75 2.02
CA LEU A 32 5.57 -11.19 0.64
C LEU A 32 6.90 -11.62 0.00
N LEU A 33 8.00 -10.90 0.28
CA LEU A 33 9.33 -11.23 -0.23
C LEU A 33 9.97 -12.39 0.55
N ARG A 34 9.68 -12.50 1.85
CA ARG A 34 10.23 -13.55 2.71
C ARG A 34 9.56 -14.90 2.49
N ASN A 35 8.27 -14.90 2.17
CA ASN A 35 7.54 -16.12 1.86
C ASN A 35 8.02 -16.73 0.54
N ARG A 36 8.58 -17.93 0.61
CA ARG A 36 9.02 -18.71 -0.57
C ARG A 36 7.86 -19.45 -1.26
N GLY A 37 6.62 -19.06 -0.99
CA GLY A 37 5.45 -19.66 -1.61
C GLY A 37 5.42 -19.33 -3.11
N LYS A 38 5.14 -20.33 -3.96
CA LYS A 38 4.98 -20.11 -5.41
C LYS A 38 3.89 -19.08 -5.72
N ASN A 39 2.83 -19.07 -4.90
CA ASN A 39 1.68 -18.19 -5.03
C ASN A 39 1.37 -17.56 -3.67
N ASN A 40 0.93 -16.30 -3.67
CA ASN A 40 0.44 -15.59 -2.48
C ASN A 40 -1.07 -15.36 -2.61
N LEU A 41 -1.86 -15.79 -1.61
CA LEU A 41 -3.31 -15.57 -1.56
C LEU A 41 -3.65 -14.41 -0.62
N ILE A 42 -4.19 -13.34 -1.18
CA ILE A 42 -4.74 -12.23 -0.39
C ILE A 42 -6.24 -12.45 -0.25
N THR A 43 -6.69 -12.81 0.96
CA THR A 43 -8.11 -13.04 1.23
C THR A 43 -8.93 -11.76 1.01
N ARG A 44 -10.23 -11.90 0.70
CA ARG A 44 -11.12 -10.80 0.26
C ARG A 44 -12.12 -10.27 1.32
N PRO A 45 -11.79 -10.03 2.61
CA PRO A 45 -12.72 -9.31 3.49
C PRO A 45 -13.00 -7.90 2.95
N ARG A 46 -14.28 -7.49 2.95
CA ARG A 46 -14.70 -6.19 2.39
C ARG A 46 -14.13 -5.03 3.21
N ARG A 47 -13.75 -3.94 2.53
CA ARG A 47 -13.20 -2.69 3.12
C ARG A 47 -11.88 -2.84 3.90
N PHE A 48 -11.15 -3.93 3.71
CA PHE A 48 -9.88 -4.18 4.40
C PHE A 48 -8.66 -3.46 3.77
N GLY A 49 -8.88 -2.48 2.88
CA GLY A 49 -7.81 -1.71 2.25
C GLY A 49 -6.95 -2.50 1.25
N LYS A 50 -7.52 -3.51 0.58
CA LYS A 50 -6.81 -4.29 -0.46
C LYS A 50 -6.36 -3.44 -1.63
N THR A 51 -7.24 -2.61 -2.19
CA THR A 51 -6.91 -1.75 -3.33
C THR A 51 -5.75 -0.82 -3.00
N LEU A 52 -5.84 -0.15 -1.84
CA LEU A 52 -4.77 0.70 -1.32
C LEU A 52 -3.44 -0.05 -1.16
N ASN A 53 -3.47 -1.29 -0.66
CA ASN A 53 -2.26 -2.10 -0.55
C ASN A 53 -1.67 -2.47 -1.92
N PHE A 54 -2.50 -2.75 -2.92
CA PHE A 54 -2.02 -3.02 -4.27
C PHE A 54 -1.42 -1.77 -4.93
N SER A 55 -1.98 -0.59 -4.67
CA SER A 55 -1.38 0.69 -5.08
C SER A 55 -0.01 0.88 -4.43
N MET A 56 0.13 0.63 -3.11
CA MET A 56 1.43 0.64 -2.42
C MET A 56 2.43 -0.34 -3.06
N LEU A 57 2.02 -1.58 -3.33
CA LEU A 57 2.88 -2.59 -3.98
C LEU A 57 3.30 -2.16 -5.40
N LYS A 58 2.40 -1.51 -6.15
CA LYS A 58 2.71 -0.93 -7.46
C LYS A 58 3.85 0.08 -7.32
N TYR A 59 3.71 1.09 -6.46
CA TYR A 59 4.76 2.10 -6.26
C TYR A 59 6.09 1.51 -5.79
N PHE A 60 6.04 0.45 -4.97
CA PHE A 60 7.25 -0.19 -4.47
C PHE A 60 7.99 -1.03 -5.53
N PHE A 61 7.28 -1.75 -6.40
CA PHE A 61 7.88 -2.73 -7.32
C PHE A 61 7.95 -2.28 -8.79
N ASP A 62 7.11 -1.34 -9.21
CA ASP A 62 7.02 -0.93 -10.61
C ASP A 62 8.19 -0.01 -10.99
N ILE A 63 9.02 -0.45 -11.93
CA ILE A 63 10.18 0.32 -12.41
C ILE A 63 9.81 1.59 -13.17
N THR A 64 8.54 1.74 -13.57
CA THR A 64 8.05 2.95 -14.23
C THR A 64 7.72 4.05 -13.23
N GLU A 65 7.59 3.73 -11.95
CA GLU A 65 7.23 4.66 -10.86
C GLU A 65 8.47 5.27 -10.17
N LYS A 66 9.64 5.28 -10.83
CA LYS A 66 10.92 5.75 -10.24
C LYS A 66 10.89 7.19 -9.70
N ASP A 67 10.11 8.06 -10.32
CA ASP A 67 9.96 9.45 -9.88
C ASP A 67 9.20 9.56 -8.55
N ASN A 68 8.55 8.48 -8.11
CA ASN A 68 7.80 8.37 -6.87
C ASN A 68 8.58 7.62 -5.77
N ALA A 69 9.92 7.53 -5.86
CA ALA A 69 10.76 6.79 -4.89
C ALA A 69 10.78 7.36 -3.46
N TYR A 70 10.14 8.51 -3.21
CA TYR A 70 9.96 9.06 -1.86
C TYR A 70 8.77 8.45 -1.11
N LEU A 71 7.89 7.72 -1.82
CA LEU A 71 6.78 6.98 -1.25
C LEU A 71 7.26 5.71 -0.55
#